data_AF-A0A811Z8A7-F1
#
_entry.id   AF-A0A811Z8A7-F1
#
_cell.length_a   1.000
_cell.length_b   1.000
_cell.length_c   1.000
_cell.angle_alpha   90.00
_cell.angle_beta   90.00
_cell.angle_gamma   90.00
#
_symmetry.space_group_name_H-M   'P 1'
#
loop_
_entity.id
_entity.type
_entity.pdbx_description
1 polymer ?
#
loop_
_entity_poly.entity_id
_entity_poly.type
_entity_poly.pdbx_seq_one_letter_code
_entity_poly.pdbx_strand_id
1 'polypeptide(L)'
;MPSATSLGGWPEAPCELRGQVPGPRGGPRRPGRGLCAARPPFPPSSGASSPAAPLRLAVPPTGVVKTKCGLSKPCPNDFFAFKISSGAANVVGPTVCFENLVIMSPVKNNVGRGLNIALVNATTGMVLTQKYFDMYSGDIKLLVKFLKEIPEGALVLVASYDDPGTKMNDETRKLLSSLGSSYAKQLGFRDSWVFLGAKNLKDKSPFEQFLKNNPGTNKYDGWPELLELEGCVPRKVF
;
A
#
# COMPACT_ATOMS: atom_id res chain seq x y z
N MET A 1 -11.33 -11.55 69.75
CA MET A 1 -12.30 -11.24 68.68
C MET A 1 -11.53 -10.68 67.50
N PRO A 2 -11.90 -10.90 66.23
CA PRO A 2 -12.41 -12.08 65.51
C PRO A 2 -11.31 -12.67 64.58
N SER A 3 -11.31 -13.98 64.31
CA SER A 3 -11.82 -14.68 63.11
C SER A 3 -10.96 -14.63 61.84
N ALA A 4 -10.78 -15.83 61.29
CA ALA A 4 -10.16 -16.22 60.03
C ALA A 4 -10.66 -15.43 58.81
N THR A 5 -9.92 -15.50 57.69
CA THR A 5 -10.37 -16.17 56.44
C THR A 5 -9.17 -16.35 55.49
N SER A 6 -9.16 -17.51 54.84
CA SER A 6 -8.30 -17.97 53.74
C SER A 6 -8.25 -17.02 52.54
N LEU A 7 -7.27 -17.21 51.63
CA LEU A 7 -7.48 -17.59 50.22
C LEU A 7 -6.21 -17.43 49.36
N GLY A 8 -5.86 -18.50 48.63
CA GLY A 8 -5.35 -18.49 47.25
C GLY A 8 -3.87 -18.13 47.08
N GLY A 9 -3.00 -18.99 46.54
CA GLY A 9 -3.26 -19.92 45.44
C GLY A 9 -3.45 -19.14 44.14
N TRP A 10 -2.35 -18.76 43.49
CA TRP A 10 -2.33 -18.37 42.09
C TRP A 10 -1.35 -19.29 41.33
N PRO A 11 -1.74 -19.78 40.14
CA PRO A 11 -1.06 -20.87 39.46
C PRO A 11 0.22 -20.41 38.76
N GLU A 12 1.27 -21.24 38.85
CA GLU A 12 2.37 -21.20 37.91
C GLU A 12 1.86 -21.62 36.52
N ALA A 13 1.97 -20.74 35.54
CA ALA A 13 1.79 -21.11 34.14
C ALA A 13 3.04 -21.87 33.67
N PRO A 14 2.90 -22.99 32.93
CA PRO A 14 4.05 -23.78 32.47
C PRO A 14 4.86 -23.01 31.42
N CYS A 15 6.17 -22.98 31.61
CA CYS A 15 7.11 -22.60 30.56
C CYS A 15 7.08 -23.70 29.48
N GLU A 16 6.45 -23.43 28.34
CA GLU A 16 6.45 -24.34 27.20
C GLU A 16 7.88 -24.62 26.72
N LEU A 17 8.29 -25.88 26.82
CA LEU A 17 9.48 -26.42 26.19
C LEU A 17 9.26 -26.46 24.67
N ARG A 18 9.76 -25.45 23.94
CA ARG A 18 9.92 -25.60 22.49
C ARG A 18 11.02 -26.62 22.19
N GLY A 19 10.56 -27.79 21.75
CA GLY A 19 11.09 -28.61 20.66
C GLY A 19 12.61 -28.67 20.48
N GLN A 20 13.16 -29.84 20.81
CA GLN A 20 14.52 -30.25 20.47
C GLN A 20 14.70 -30.32 18.94
N VAL A 21 15.73 -29.65 18.42
CA VAL A 21 16.24 -29.88 17.06
C VAL A 21 17.22 -31.06 17.12
N PRO A 22 17.08 -32.11 16.29
CA PRO A 22 18.02 -33.23 16.29
C PRO A 22 19.39 -32.80 15.77
N GLY A 23 20.42 -32.89 16.61
CA GLY A 23 21.81 -32.79 16.19
C GLY A 23 22.32 -34.11 15.59
N PRO A 24 23.29 -34.07 14.66
CA PRO A 24 23.88 -35.25 14.06
C PRO A 24 24.66 -36.09 15.08
N ARG A 25 24.65 -37.40 14.82
CA ARG A 25 25.10 -38.49 15.70
C ARG A 25 26.57 -38.36 16.12
N GLY A 26 26.84 -38.71 17.37
CA GLY A 26 28.13 -39.26 17.80
C GLY A 26 29.05 -38.30 18.56
N GLY A 27 28.78 -38.07 19.85
CA GLY A 27 29.72 -37.43 20.77
C GLY A 27 29.22 -37.43 22.22
N PRO A 28 30.08 -37.58 23.24
CA PRO A 28 29.67 -37.69 24.63
C PRO A 28 29.11 -36.36 25.17
N ARG A 29 28.01 -36.46 25.95
CA ARG A 29 27.34 -35.31 26.59
C ARG A 29 28.26 -34.64 27.61
N ARG A 30 28.56 -33.35 27.43
CA ARG A 30 29.14 -32.50 28.47
C ARG A 30 28.03 -31.85 29.30
N PRO A 31 28.13 -31.80 30.64
CA PRO A 31 27.18 -31.05 31.46
C PRO A 31 27.34 -29.54 31.20
N GLY A 32 26.23 -28.88 30.86
CA GLY A 32 26.18 -27.43 30.70
C GLY A 32 26.37 -26.73 32.04
N ARG A 33 27.37 -25.84 32.12
CA ARG A 33 27.56 -24.95 33.27
C ARG A 33 26.41 -23.94 33.30
N GLY A 34 25.58 -24.01 34.34
CA GLY A 34 24.63 -22.94 34.67
C GLY A 34 25.39 -21.68 35.07
N LEU A 35 25.22 -20.60 34.30
CA LEU A 35 25.63 -19.26 34.72
C LEU A 35 24.49 -18.65 35.53
N CYS A 36 24.58 -18.76 36.85
CA CYS A 36 23.79 -17.93 37.76
C CYS A 36 24.43 -16.53 37.80
N ALA A 37 23.82 -15.55 37.14
CA ALA A 37 24.21 -14.16 37.30
C ALA A 37 23.68 -13.63 38.65
N ALA A 38 24.59 -13.35 39.59
CA ALA A 38 24.27 -12.69 40.84
C ALA A 38 23.87 -11.22 40.57
N ARG A 39 22.74 -10.79 41.14
CA ARG A 39 22.32 -9.38 41.14
C ARG A 39 23.18 -8.58 42.14
N PRO A 40 23.70 -7.40 41.78
CA PRO A 40 24.35 -6.53 42.75
C PRO A 40 23.33 -5.89 43.70
N PRO A 41 23.73 -5.54 44.94
CA PRO A 41 22.85 -4.91 45.92
C PRO A 41 22.57 -3.44 45.55
N PHE A 42 21.34 -3.00 45.83
CA PHE A 42 20.91 -1.60 45.69
C PHE A 42 21.64 -0.69 46.69
N PRO A 43 22.09 0.51 46.29
CA PRO A 43 22.59 1.51 47.23
C PRO A 43 21.43 2.28 47.88
N PRO A 44 21.65 2.86 49.08
CA PRO A 44 20.61 3.56 49.83
C PRO A 44 20.31 4.95 49.24
N SER A 45 19.05 5.36 49.37
CA SER A 45 18.53 6.66 48.96
C SER A 45 19.03 7.79 49.89
N SER A 46 19.87 8.68 49.36
CA SER A 46 20.16 9.97 49.99
C SER A 46 19.46 11.09 49.22
N GLY A 47 18.58 11.82 49.91
CA GLY A 47 17.93 13.01 49.38
C GLY A 47 18.92 14.17 49.18
N ALA A 48 18.80 14.83 48.04
CA ALA A 48 19.37 16.15 47.80
C ALA A 48 18.44 16.91 46.86
N SER A 49 17.86 17.99 47.38
CA SER A 49 17.13 19.01 46.64
C SER A 49 18.06 19.74 45.68
N SER A 50 17.71 19.81 44.39
CA SER A 50 18.36 20.65 43.39
C SER A 50 17.31 21.42 42.58
N PRO A 51 17.65 22.63 42.08
CA PRO A 51 16.68 23.65 41.71
C PRO A 51 16.04 23.39 40.34
N ALA A 52 14.88 24.03 40.15
CA ALA A 52 14.02 23.90 38.98
C ALA A 52 14.75 24.11 37.64
N ALA A 53 14.67 23.12 36.76
CA ALA A 53 15.01 23.25 35.35
C ALA A 53 13.96 24.13 34.64
N PRO A 54 14.35 24.92 33.63
CA PRO A 54 13.39 25.75 32.90
C PRO A 54 12.39 24.87 32.13
N LEU A 55 11.13 25.28 32.16
CA LEU A 55 10.02 24.69 31.42
C LEU A 55 10.39 24.56 29.93
N ARG A 56 10.60 23.31 29.48
CA ARG A 56 10.56 22.99 28.05
C ARG A 56 9.14 23.30 27.57
N LEU A 57 9.02 24.28 26.68
CA LEU A 57 7.79 24.51 25.91
C LEU A 57 7.39 23.19 25.28
N ALA A 58 6.24 22.66 25.68
CA ALA A 58 5.63 21.52 25.03
C ALA A 58 5.39 21.91 23.57
N VAL A 59 6.11 21.28 22.65
CA VAL A 59 5.76 21.30 21.23
C VAL A 59 4.33 20.73 21.17
N PRO A 60 3.32 21.50 20.75
CA PRO A 60 1.98 20.95 20.64
C PRO A 60 2.06 19.76 19.68
N PRO A 61 1.37 18.64 19.97
CA PRO A 61 1.30 17.55 19.02
C PRO A 61 0.78 18.16 17.72
N THR A 62 1.61 18.16 16.68
CA THR A 62 1.19 18.52 15.35
C THR A 62 0.06 17.57 15.03
N GLY A 63 -1.18 18.03 15.19
CA GLY A 63 -2.35 17.28 14.79
C GLY A 63 -2.14 16.98 13.32
N VAL A 64 -1.82 15.73 13.01
CA VAL A 64 -1.63 15.28 11.63
C VAL A 64 -2.97 15.53 10.98
N VAL A 65 -3.07 16.63 10.23
CA VAL A 65 -4.30 17.00 9.51
C VAL A 65 -4.60 15.82 8.61
N LYS A 66 -5.64 15.04 8.95
CA LYS A 66 -6.03 13.88 8.16
C LYS A 66 -6.57 14.39 6.83
N THR A 67 -5.73 14.34 5.83
CA THR A 67 -6.07 14.64 4.43
C THR A 67 -6.85 13.47 3.85
N LYS A 68 -7.72 13.75 2.87
CA LYS A 68 -8.44 12.71 2.12
C LYS A 68 -7.43 11.75 1.50
N CYS A 69 -7.69 10.45 1.54
CA CYS A 69 -6.78 9.39 1.04
C CYS A 69 -5.37 9.38 1.66
N GLY A 70 -5.12 10.09 2.76
CA GLY A 70 -3.80 10.17 3.39
C GLY A 70 -2.76 10.91 2.55
N LEU A 71 -3.19 11.87 1.72
CA LEU A 71 -2.30 12.71 0.91
C LEU A 71 -1.32 13.52 1.76
N SER A 72 -0.15 13.83 1.20
CA SER A 72 0.84 14.69 1.87
C SER A 72 0.33 16.11 2.13
N LYS A 73 -0.55 16.62 1.25
CA LYS A 73 -1.10 17.98 1.30
C LYS A 73 -2.60 17.94 0.99
N PRO A 74 -3.41 18.83 1.60
CA PRO A 74 -4.82 18.95 1.25
C PRO A 74 -5.00 19.50 -0.16
N CYS A 75 -6.05 19.06 -0.86
CA CYS A 75 -6.42 19.60 -2.17
C CYS A 75 -7.17 20.94 -2.03
N PRO A 76 -7.04 21.85 -3.01
CA PRO A 76 -7.85 23.06 -3.10
C PRO A 76 -9.35 22.74 -3.27
N ASN A 77 -10.19 23.75 -3.08
CA ASN A 77 -11.61 23.68 -3.42
C ASN A 77 -11.79 23.38 -4.91
N ASP A 78 -12.85 22.66 -5.28
CA ASP A 78 -13.14 22.22 -6.66
C ASP A 78 -12.11 21.25 -7.27
N PHE A 79 -11.26 20.63 -6.45
CA PHE A 79 -10.43 19.50 -6.85
C PHE A 79 -10.83 18.24 -6.10
N PHE A 80 -10.72 17.10 -6.78
CA PHE A 80 -10.83 15.79 -6.16
C PHE A 80 -9.45 15.25 -5.79
N ALA A 81 -9.34 14.74 -4.56
CA ALA A 81 -8.19 14.04 -4.04
C ALA A 81 -8.16 12.60 -4.55
N PHE A 82 -7.01 12.13 -5.01
CA PHE A 82 -6.82 10.73 -5.39
C PHE A 82 -5.45 10.21 -4.96
N LYS A 83 -5.39 8.91 -4.68
CA LYS A 83 -4.14 8.17 -4.47
C LYS A 83 -4.24 6.80 -5.14
N ILE A 84 -3.28 6.49 -5.98
CA ILE A 84 -3.17 5.22 -6.72
C ILE A 84 -1.82 4.60 -6.36
N SER A 85 -1.85 3.38 -5.87
CA SER A 85 -0.66 2.57 -5.64
C SER A 85 -0.72 1.32 -6.52
N SER A 86 0.34 1.00 -7.26
CA SER A 86 0.45 -0.26 -8.00
C SER A 86 0.53 -1.45 -7.05
N GLY A 87 0.50 -2.67 -7.58
CA GLY A 87 0.87 -3.84 -6.82
C GLY A 87 2.38 -3.88 -6.52
N ALA A 88 2.74 -4.61 -5.47
CA ALA A 88 4.12 -5.00 -5.18
C ALA A 88 4.30 -6.48 -5.54
N ALA A 89 5.02 -6.70 -6.64
CA ALA A 89 5.14 -8.00 -7.29
C ALA A 89 3.76 -8.65 -7.51
N ASN A 90 3.60 -9.90 -7.07
CA ASN A 90 2.38 -10.69 -7.10
C ASN A 90 1.81 -10.98 -5.69
N VAL A 91 2.31 -10.27 -4.66
CA VAL A 91 1.99 -10.55 -3.25
C VAL A 91 1.02 -9.51 -2.69
N VAL A 92 1.25 -8.24 -3.01
CA VAL A 92 0.41 -7.13 -2.54
C VAL A 92 -0.28 -6.52 -3.74
N GLY A 93 -1.61 -6.59 -3.76
CA GLY A 93 -2.42 -5.99 -4.83
C GLY A 93 -2.49 -4.46 -4.73
N PRO A 94 -2.88 -3.79 -5.82
CA PRO A 94 -2.93 -2.34 -5.92
C PRO A 94 -4.02 -1.74 -5.04
N THR A 95 -3.89 -0.45 -4.74
CA THR A 95 -4.91 0.31 -4.02
C THR A 95 -5.27 1.58 -4.78
N VAL A 96 -6.56 1.84 -4.94
CA VAL A 96 -7.09 3.06 -5.57
C VAL A 96 -8.03 3.75 -4.60
N CYS A 97 -7.68 4.96 -4.18
CA CYS A 97 -8.49 5.83 -3.34
C CYS A 97 -8.86 7.10 -4.10
N PHE A 98 -10.13 7.50 -3.99
CA PHE A 98 -10.66 8.73 -4.57
C PHE A 98 -11.59 9.40 -3.56
N GLU A 99 -11.40 10.68 -3.26
CA GLU A 99 -12.22 11.43 -2.30
C GLU A 99 -12.40 10.75 -0.94
N ASN A 100 -11.32 10.14 -0.44
CA ASN A 100 -11.28 9.35 0.82
C ASN A 100 -12.08 8.04 0.78
N LEU A 101 -12.58 7.64 -0.39
CA LEU A 101 -13.20 6.35 -0.63
C LEU A 101 -12.19 5.41 -1.30
N VAL A 102 -11.87 4.30 -0.62
CA VAL A 102 -11.08 3.22 -1.22
C VAL A 102 -11.96 2.46 -2.21
N ILE A 103 -11.73 2.67 -3.51
CA ILE A 103 -12.49 2.07 -4.60
C ILE A 103 -12.01 0.63 -4.82
N MET A 104 -10.70 0.44 -5.00
CA MET A 104 -10.08 -0.86 -5.24
C MET A 104 -9.01 -1.13 -4.19
N SER A 105 -9.01 -2.33 -3.61
CA SER A 105 -7.95 -2.78 -2.71
C SER A 105 -7.98 -4.30 -2.51
N PRO A 106 -6.88 -4.91 -2.03
CA PRO A 106 -6.85 -6.32 -1.66
C PRO A 106 -7.90 -6.67 -0.60
N VAL A 107 -8.13 -5.76 0.36
CA VAL A 107 -9.10 -5.94 1.45
C VAL A 107 -10.55 -5.99 0.92
N LYS A 108 -10.84 -5.29 -0.18
CA LYS A 108 -12.15 -5.32 -0.83
C LYS A 108 -12.34 -6.51 -1.78
N ASN A 109 -11.29 -7.33 -1.96
CA ASN A 109 -11.29 -8.49 -2.83
C ASN A 109 -11.76 -8.18 -4.27
N ASN A 110 -11.43 -6.99 -4.78
CA ASN A 110 -11.85 -6.52 -6.10
C ASN A 110 -10.66 -6.12 -7.00
N VAL A 111 -9.47 -6.65 -6.69
CA VAL A 111 -8.24 -6.44 -7.44
C VAL A 111 -7.70 -7.77 -7.95
N GLY A 112 -7.02 -7.74 -9.09
CA GLY A 112 -6.46 -8.94 -9.71
C GLY A 112 -5.27 -8.63 -10.59
N ARG A 113 -4.55 -9.68 -11.00
CA ARG A 113 -3.38 -9.56 -11.89
C ARG A 113 -3.76 -8.78 -13.15
N GLY A 114 -2.81 -8.00 -13.67
CA GLY A 114 -2.96 -7.20 -14.87
C GLY A 114 -3.28 -5.74 -14.60
N LEU A 115 -4.28 -5.21 -15.31
CA LEU A 115 -4.69 -3.81 -15.22
C LEU A 115 -5.96 -3.69 -14.38
N ASN A 116 -5.88 -2.95 -13.28
CA ASN A 116 -7.00 -2.63 -12.40
C ASN A 116 -7.48 -1.23 -12.74
N ILE A 117 -8.72 -1.09 -13.20
CA ILE A 117 -9.27 0.16 -13.74
C ILE A 117 -10.55 0.54 -12.98
N ALA A 118 -10.58 1.76 -12.45
CA ALA A 118 -11.76 2.40 -11.88
C ALA A 118 -12.18 3.60 -12.73
N LEU A 119 -13.47 3.69 -13.02
CA LEU A 119 -14.08 4.84 -13.68
C LEU A 119 -14.84 5.66 -12.65
N VAL A 120 -14.60 6.96 -12.64
CA VAL A 120 -15.24 7.92 -11.74
C VAL A 120 -15.82 9.07 -12.54
N ASN A 121 -17.01 9.54 -12.20
CA ASN A 121 -17.61 10.70 -12.85
C ASN A 121 -16.81 11.97 -12.49
N ALA A 122 -16.33 12.72 -13.50
CA ALA A 122 -15.49 13.90 -13.29
C ALA A 122 -16.24 15.12 -12.72
N THR A 123 -17.57 15.09 -12.67
CA THR A 123 -18.40 16.17 -12.13
C THR A 123 -18.95 15.85 -10.75
N THR A 124 -19.36 14.61 -10.49
CA THR A 124 -19.93 14.21 -9.18
C THR A 124 -18.92 13.53 -8.26
N GLY A 125 -17.81 13.00 -8.79
CA GLY A 125 -16.86 12.19 -8.04
C GLY A 125 -17.37 10.79 -7.70
N MET A 126 -18.52 10.38 -8.23
CA MET A 126 -19.09 9.05 -7.98
C MET A 126 -18.42 7.96 -8.81
N VAL A 127 -18.15 6.81 -8.19
CA VAL A 127 -17.64 5.63 -8.88
C VAL A 127 -18.71 5.10 -9.84
N LEU A 128 -18.36 4.98 -11.11
CA LEU A 128 -19.23 4.44 -12.16
C LEU A 128 -19.05 2.93 -12.28
N THR A 129 -17.80 2.47 -12.35
CA THR A 129 -17.48 1.04 -12.44
C THR A 129 -16.04 0.79 -12.02
N GLN A 130 -15.72 -0.45 -11.68
CA GLN A 130 -14.39 -0.91 -11.31
C GLN A 130 -14.22 -2.33 -11.80
N LYS A 131 -13.15 -2.61 -12.53
CA LYS A 131 -12.83 -3.94 -13.07
C LYS A 131 -11.33 -4.15 -13.14
N TYR A 132 -10.91 -5.40 -13.13
CA TYR A 132 -9.53 -5.77 -13.44
C TYR A 132 -9.50 -6.67 -14.67
N PHE A 133 -8.39 -6.63 -15.40
CA PHE A 133 -8.18 -7.39 -16.62
C PHE A 133 -6.82 -8.08 -16.56
N ASP A 134 -6.81 -9.41 -16.58
CA ASP A 134 -5.59 -10.22 -16.57
C ASP A 134 -4.83 -10.08 -17.89
N MET A 135 -3.71 -9.35 -17.87
CA MET A 135 -2.87 -9.10 -19.03
C MET A 135 -1.78 -10.16 -19.24
N TYR A 136 -1.77 -11.23 -18.46
CA TYR A 136 -0.86 -12.37 -18.63
C TYR A 136 -1.57 -13.56 -19.29
N SER A 137 -2.66 -14.04 -18.69
CA SER A 137 -3.41 -15.21 -19.19
C SER A 137 -4.86 -14.91 -19.61
N GLY A 138 -5.34 -13.68 -19.43
CA GLY A 138 -6.71 -13.29 -19.77
C GLY A 138 -6.94 -12.98 -21.25
N ASP A 139 -8.21 -12.71 -21.58
CA ASP A 139 -8.63 -12.28 -22.91
C ASP A 139 -8.59 -10.75 -23.04
N ILE A 140 -7.71 -10.27 -23.92
CA ILE A 140 -7.53 -8.85 -24.24
C ILE A 140 -8.80 -8.19 -24.80
N LYS A 141 -9.70 -8.95 -25.44
CA LYS A 141 -10.95 -8.42 -26.01
C LYS A 141 -11.85 -7.79 -24.95
N LEU A 142 -11.82 -8.30 -23.72
CA LEU A 142 -12.59 -7.76 -22.60
C LEU A 142 -12.13 -6.34 -22.24
N LEU A 143 -10.82 -6.11 -22.24
CA LEU A 143 -10.23 -4.80 -22.00
C LEU A 143 -10.55 -3.83 -23.14
N VAL A 144 -10.38 -4.26 -24.39
CA VAL A 144 -10.70 -3.43 -25.57
C VAL A 144 -12.17 -2.97 -25.54
N LYS A 145 -13.10 -3.90 -25.26
CA LYS A 145 -14.52 -3.58 -25.15
C LYS A 145 -14.77 -2.56 -24.03
N PHE A 146 -14.18 -2.78 -22.86
CA PHE A 146 -14.32 -1.89 -21.71
C PHE A 146 -13.79 -0.47 -22.02
N LEU A 147 -12.62 -0.34 -22.62
CA LEU A 147 -12.02 0.95 -22.96
C LEU A 147 -12.87 1.75 -23.97
N LYS A 148 -13.51 1.06 -24.93
CA LYS A 148 -14.42 1.69 -25.90
C LYS A 148 -15.68 2.22 -25.22
N GLU A 149 -16.24 1.47 -24.27
CA GLU A 149 -17.48 1.79 -23.56
C GLU A 149 -17.35 2.85 -22.44
N ILE A 150 -16.13 3.37 -22.18
CA ILE A 150 -15.94 4.43 -21.17
C ILE A 150 -16.82 5.65 -21.50
N PRO A 151 -17.67 6.14 -20.60
CA PRO A 151 -18.50 7.31 -20.88
C PRO A 151 -17.66 8.59 -20.96
N GLU A 152 -18.12 9.56 -21.73
CA GLU A 152 -17.50 10.89 -21.73
C GLU A 152 -17.64 11.55 -20.36
N GLY A 153 -16.64 12.35 -19.97
CA GLY A 153 -16.62 12.96 -18.64
C GLY A 153 -16.31 11.99 -17.49
N ALA A 154 -15.84 10.78 -17.78
CA ALA A 154 -15.27 9.89 -16.77
C ALA A 154 -13.75 10.09 -16.63
N LEU A 155 -13.29 10.10 -15.39
CA LEU A 155 -11.90 9.87 -15.01
C LEU A 155 -11.61 8.38 -15.02
N VAL A 156 -10.44 8.02 -15.51
CA VAL A 156 -9.97 6.64 -15.65
C VAL A 156 -8.73 6.48 -14.76
N LEU A 157 -8.89 5.80 -13.62
CA LEU A 157 -7.79 5.49 -12.71
C LEU A 157 -7.32 4.07 -12.99
N VAL A 158 -6.01 3.90 -13.23
CA VAL A 158 -5.40 2.63 -13.59
C VAL A 158 -4.25 2.31 -12.65
N ALA A 159 -4.23 1.08 -12.15
CA ALA A 159 -3.14 0.52 -11.37
C ALA A 159 -2.75 -0.86 -11.89
N SER A 160 -1.46 -1.07 -12.13
CA SER A 160 -0.91 -2.37 -12.51
C SER A 160 -0.78 -3.32 -11.32
N TYR A 161 -0.85 -4.63 -11.57
CA TYR A 161 -0.54 -5.67 -10.61
C TYR A 161 0.10 -6.89 -11.30
N ASP A 162 1.26 -7.33 -10.78
CA ASP A 162 2.07 -8.44 -11.30
C ASP A 162 2.56 -8.22 -12.75
N ASP A 163 1.69 -8.35 -13.76
CA ASP A 163 2.04 -8.16 -15.16
C ASP A 163 0.95 -7.41 -15.95
N PRO A 164 1.17 -6.13 -16.32
CA PRO A 164 0.20 -5.36 -17.09
C PRO A 164 0.41 -5.42 -18.62
N GLY A 165 1.50 -6.01 -19.11
CA GLY A 165 1.96 -5.76 -20.48
C GLY A 165 1.95 -6.94 -21.46
N THR A 166 1.94 -8.20 -21.01
CA THR A 166 2.17 -9.36 -21.90
C THR A 166 1.16 -9.47 -23.04
N LYS A 167 -0.13 -9.23 -22.77
CA LYS A 167 -1.21 -9.31 -23.76
C LYS A 167 -1.56 -7.98 -24.42
N MET A 168 -0.84 -6.90 -24.13
CA MET A 168 -1.11 -5.58 -24.69
C MET A 168 -0.87 -5.54 -26.20
N ASN A 169 -1.89 -5.17 -26.97
CA ASN A 169 -1.82 -5.01 -28.42
C ASN A 169 -1.86 -3.53 -28.85
N ASP A 170 -1.58 -3.25 -30.12
CA ASP A 170 -1.54 -1.88 -30.65
C ASP A 170 -2.86 -1.13 -30.48
N GLU A 171 -4.00 -1.82 -30.57
CA GLU A 171 -5.32 -1.22 -30.37
C GLU A 171 -5.49 -0.74 -28.92
N THR A 172 -5.19 -1.58 -27.94
CA THR A 172 -5.31 -1.23 -26.51
C THR A 172 -4.32 -0.11 -26.15
N ARG A 173 -3.10 -0.17 -26.68
CA ARG A 173 -2.10 0.89 -26.51
C ARG A 173 -2.58 2.22 -27.06
N LYS A 174 -3.19 2.23 -28.26
CA LYS A 174 -3.80 3.43 -28.85
C LYS A 174 -4.96 3.95 -28.01
N LEU A 175 -5.84 3.08 -27.52
CA LEU A 175 -6.96 3.47 -26.65
C LEU A 175 -6.46 4.12 -25.35
N LEU A 176 -5.50 3.50 -24.65
CA LEU A 176 -4.92 4.09 -23.43
C LEU A 176 -4.17 5.39 -23.71
N SER A 177 -3.44 5.48 -24.83
CA SER A 177 -2.82 6.75 -25.24
C SER A 177 -3.84 7.84 -25.53
N SER A 178 -5.00 7.51 -26.11
CA SER A 178 -6.08 8.49 -26.34
C SER A 178 -6.73 9.01 -25.04
N LEU A 179 -6.54 8.29 -23.93
CA LEU A 179 -6.95 8.75 -22.60
C LEU A 179 -5.91 9.67 -21.94
N GLY A 180 -4.78 9.93 -22.62
CA GLY A 180 -3.72 10.82 -22.15
C GLY A 180 -2.43 10.12 -21.70
N SER A 181 -2.29 8.80 -21.86
CA SER A 181 -1.09 8.07 -21.45
C SER A 181 0.09 8.26 -22.41
N SER A 182 1.25 8.60 -21.86
CA SER A 182 2.55 8.63 -22.54
C SER A 182 3.23 7.26 -22.57
N TYR A 183 3.05 6.45 -21.52
CA TYR A 183 3.79 5.20 -21.35
C TYR A 183 3.06 3.95 -21.84
N ALA A 184 1.76 4.03 -22.14
CA ALA A 184 0.98 2.90 -22.64
C ALA A 184 1.60 2.22 -23.86
N LYS A 185 2.28 2.97 -24.74
CA LYS A 185 2.95 2.43 -25.93
C LYS A 185 4.11 1.48 -25.61
N GLN A 186 4.80 1.71 -24.49
CA GLN A 186 6.00 0.95 -24.11
C GLN A 186 5.78 -0.02 -22.95
N LEU A 187 4.58 -0.02 -22.36
CA LEU A 187 4.22 -0.89 -21.23
C LEU A 187 4.44 -2.37 -21.58
N GLY A 188 5.28 -3.06 -20.82
CA GLY A 188 5.73 -4.42 -21.08
C GLY A 188 5.62 -5.34 -19.86
N PHE A 189 6.32 -6.47 -19.94
CA PHE A 189 6.24 -7.56 -18.97
C PHE A 189 6.67 -7.12 -17.57
N ARG A 190 5.74 -7.19 -16.61
CA ARG A 190 5.93 -6.82 -15.19
C ARG A 190 6.39 -5.40 -14.93
N ASP A 191 6.19 -4.49 -15.88
CA ASP A 191 6.40 -3.07 -15.60
C ASP A 191 5.42 -2.59 -14.51
N SER A 192 5.87 -1.71 -13.62
CA SER A 192 4.98 -1.00 -12.71
C SER A 192 4.46 0.24 -13.41
N TRP A 193 3.15 0.44 -13.36
CA TRP A 193 2.46 1.57 -13.97
C TRP A 193 1.23 1.99 -13.18
N VAL A 194 1.09 3.30 -12.99
CA VAL A 194 -0.09 3.96 -12.41
C VAL A 194 -0.43 5.17 -13.27
N PHE A 195 -1.71 5.37 -13.52
CA PHE A 195 -2.17 6.38 -14.47
C PHE A 195 -3.56 6.88 -14.09
N LEU A 196 -3.75 8.19 -14.18
CA LEU A 196 -5.06 8.82 -14.16
C LEU A 196 -5.24 9.56 -15.48
N GLY A 197 -6.26 9.20 -16.25
CA GLY A 197 -6.59 9.82 -17.52
C GLY A 197 -8.05 10.19 -17.64
N ALA A 198 -8.44 10.71 -18.80
CA ALA A 198 -9.82 10.98 -19.16
C ALA A 198 -9.97 10.94 -20.68
N LYS A 199 -11.20 10.68 -21.16
CA LYS A 199 -11.49 10.82 -22.59
C LYS A 199 -11.41 12.31 -23.01
N ASN A 200 -10.94 12.54 -24.23
CA ASN A 200 -10.87 13.86 -24.87
C ASN A 200 -9.98 14.89 -24.15
N LEU A 201 -8.89 14.43 -23.51
CA LEU A 201 -7.85 15.35 -23.05
C LEU A 201 -7.15 15.98 -24.24
N LYS A 202 -6.98 17.31 -24.20
CA LYS A 202 -6.23 18.06 -25.23
C LYS A 202 -4.74 17.70 -25.22
N ASP A 203 -4.22 17.45 -24.03
CA ASP A 203 -2.83 17.13 -23.76
C ASP A 203 -2.69 15.79 -23.04
N LYS A 204 -1.44 15.35 -22.87
CA LYS A 204 -1.10 14.19 -22.04
C LYS A 204 -1.50 14.44 -20.59
N SER A 205 -1.86 13.37 -19.88
CA SER A 205 -2.16 13.48 -18.46
C SER A 205 -0.89 13.82 -17.68
N PRO A 206 -0.92 14.79 -16.76
CA PRO A 206 0.17 15.02 -15.82
C PRO A 206 0.25 13.93 -14.74
N PHE A 207 -0.76 13.06 -14.64
CA PHE A 207 -0.90 12.06 -13.60
C PHE A 207 -0.55 10.67 -14.15
N GLU A 208 0.74 10.42 -14.33
CA GLU A 208 1.24 9.13 -14.80
C GLU A 208 2.62 8.85 -14.22
N GLN A 209 2.83 7.62 -13.73
CA GLN A 209 4.15 7.11 -13.37
C GLN A 209 4.35 5.73 -13.94
N PHE A 210 5.59 5.45 -14.34
CA PHE A 210 5.99 4.23 -15.00
C PHE A 210 7.39 3.83 -14.51
N LEU A 211 7.58 2.55 -14.21
CA LEU A 211 8.85 1.98 -13.84
C LEU A 211 9.04 0.67 -14.60
N LYS A 212 10.08 0.66 -15.44
CA LYS A 212 10.40 -0.49 -16.28
C LYS A 212 10.97 -1.63 -15.45
N ASN A 213 10.52 -2.84 -15.73
CA ASN A 213 11.13 -4.06 -15.22
C ASN A 213 12.55 -4.21 -15.79
N ASN A 214 13.54 -4.16 -14.91
CA ASN A 214 14.94 -4.36 -15.25
C ASN A 214 15.63 -5.15 -14.13
N PRO A 215 16.14 -6.37 -14.40
CA PRO A 215 16.81 -7.20 -13.39
C PRO A 215 17.94 -6.50 -12.63
N GLY A 216 18.61 -5.51 -13.22
CA GLY A 216 19.70 -4.78 -12.57
C GLY A 216 19.26 -3.67 -11.60
N THR A 217 18.00 -3.23 -11.66
CA THR A 217 17.48 -2.11 -10.83
C THR A 217 16.21 -2.46 -10.05
N ASN A 218 15.70 -3.67 -10.22
CA ASN A 218 14.47 -4.12 -9.58
C ASN A 218 14.64 -4.19 -8.05
N LYS A 219 13.62 -3.74 -7.33
CA LYS A 219 13.56 -3.85 -5.87
C LYS A 219 13.19 -5.26 -5.40
N TYR A 220 12.38 -5.97 -6.18
CA TYR A 220 11.97 -7.34 -5.91
C TYR A 220 12.58 -8.29 -6.93
N ASP A 221 12.64 -9.58 -6.62
CA ASP A 221 13.18 -10.60 -7.52
C ASP A 221 12.31 -10.77 -8.78
N GLY A 222 12.64 -10.04 -9.84
CA GLY A 222 11.91 -10.06 -11.10
C GLY A 222 10.71 -9.10 -11.20
N TRP A 223 10.55 -8.16 -10.25
CA TRP A 223 9.58 -7.06 -10.33
C TRP A 223 10.17 -5.72 -9.86
N PRO A 224 9.79 -4.61 -10.52
CA PRO A 224 10.17 -3.26 -10.09
C PRO A 224 9.46 -2.86 -8.78
N GLU A 225 9.90 -1.74 -8.19
CA GLU A 225 9.25 -1.17 -7.01
C GLU A 225 7.78 -0.79 -7.27
N LEU A 226 6.99 -0.80 -6.20
CA LEU A 226 5.63 -0.28 -6.20
C LEU A 226 5.64 1.23 -6.45
N LEU A 227 4.77 1.69 -7.35
CA LEU A 227 4.59 3.10 -7.63
C LEU A 227 3.42 3.65 -6.83
N GLU A 228 3.59 4.85 -6.28
CA GLU A 228 2.51 5.64 -5.70
C GLU A 228 2.37 6.95 -6.45
N LEU A 229 1.16 7.22 -6.94
CA LEU A 229 0.78 8.47 -7.57
C LEU A 229 -0.36 9.08 -6.79
N GLU A 230 -0.14 10.29 -6.28
CA GLU A 230 -1.10 11.02 -5.49
C GLU A 230 -1.25 12.44 -6.00
N GLY A 231 -2.44 13.03 -5.85
CA GLY A 231 -2.67 14.37 -6.36
C GLY A 231 -4.10 14.85 -6.27
N CYS A 232 -4.32 15.99 -6.91
CA CYS A 232 -5.60 16.70 -6.95
C CYS A 232 -6.00 16.90 -8.41
N VAL A 233 -7.12 16.34 -8.85
CA VAL A 233 -7.65 16.49 -10.21
C VAL A 233 -8.77 17.53 -10.22
N PRO A 234 -8.76 18.51 -11.16
CA PRO A 234 -9.81 19.53 -11.20
C PRO A 234 -11.17 18.90 -11.48
N ARG A 235 -12.19 19.33 -10.74
CA ARG A 235 -13.57 18.96 -10.99
C ARG A 235 -14.04 19.57 -12.30
N LYS A 236 -14.67 18.77 -13.15
CA LYS A 236 -15.28 19.28 -14.39
C LYS A 236 -16.58 20.00 -14.04
N VAL A 237 -16.53 21.33 -14.05
CA VAL A 237 -17.70 22.22 -13.96
C VAL A 237 -18.08 22.60 -15.40
N PHE A 238 -19.36 22.41 -15.75
CA PHE A 238 -19.90 22.77 -17.06
C PHE A 238 -20.27 24.24 -17.10
#